data_AF-A0A5B2VP79-F1
#
_entry.id   AF-A0A5B2VP79-F1
#
_cell.length_a   1.000
_cell.length_b   1.000
_cell.length_c   1.000
_cell.angle_alpha   90.00
_cell.angle_beta   90.00
_cell.angle_gamma   90.00
#
_symmetry.space_group_name_H-M   'P 1'
#
loop_
_entity.id
_entity.type
_entity.pdbx_description
1 polymer ?
#
loop_
_entity_poly.entity_id
_entity_poly.type
_entity_poly.pdbx_seq_one_letter_code
_entity_poly.pdbx_strand_id
1 'polypeptide(L)'
;MTPLHEILQLIEGTFNIGSRPIYNACGFYVTSYNNWRKGRSKTMNIHAHEAVKAIIGINLYKSQQEGKIIVINKDVFEAWYTTLPSAPSLASLDSSVFQIIPEHTAA
;
A
#
# COMPACT_ATOMS: atom_id res chain seq x y z
N MET A 1 -8.62 2.61 -14.54
CA MET A 1 -8.08 2.86 -13.19
C MET A 1 -8.70 1.84 -12.25
N THR A 2 -7.87 1.07 -11.56
CA THR A 2 -8.27 0.05 -10.60
C THR A 2 -8.89 0.70 -9.36
N PRO A 3 -10.03 0.20 -8.85
CA PRO A 3 -10.65 0.69 -7.63
C PRO A 3 -9.74 0.61 -6.41
N LEU A 4 -9.83 1.60 -5.50
CA LEU A 4 -9.04 1.65 -4.28
C LEU A 4 -9.15 0.36 -3.45
N HIS A 5 -10.36 -0.18 -3.32
CA HIS A 5 -10.60 -1.38 -2.52
C HIS A 5 -9.87 -2.62 -3.09
N GLU A 6 -9.74 -2.73 -4.41
CA GLU A 6 -8.98 -3.79 -5.07
C GLU A 6 -7.48 -3.61 -4.81
N ILE A 7 -6.95 -2.38 -4.88
CA ILE A 7 -5.54 -2.13 -4.55
C ILE A 7 -5.24 -2.45 -3.09
N LEU A 8 -6.12 -2.09 -2.14
CA LEU A 8 -5.94 -2.44 -0.73
C LEU A 8 -5.96 -3.95 -0.50
N GLN A 9 -6.86 -4.67 -1.19
CA GLN A 9 -6.91 -6.14 -1.14
C GLN A 9 -5.70 -6.79 -1.81
N LEU A 10 -5.20 -6.21 -2.90
CA LEU A 10 -3.98 -6.64 -3.57
C LEU A 10 -2.78 -6.51 -2.63
N ILE A 11 -2.62 -5.37 -1.95
CA ILE A 11 -1.58 -5.16 -0.94
C ILE A 11 -1.65 -6.22 0.16
N GLU A 12 -2.84 -6.45 0.72
CA GLU A 12 -3.06 -7.46 1.76
C GLU A 12 -2.70 -8.87 1.28
N GLY A 13 -3.13 -9.23 0.07
CA GLY A 13 -2.86 -10.54 -0.52
C GLY A 13 -1.39 -10.75 -0.89
N THR A 14 -0.77 -9.79 -1.57
CA THR A 14 0.62 -9.86 -2.02
C THR A 14 1.59 -9.98 -0.85
N PHE A 15 1.32 -9.28 0.26
CA PHE A 15 2.18 -9.34 1.44
C PHE A 15 1.71 -10.35 2.50
N ASN A 16 0.66 -11.12 2.20
CA ASN A 16 0.07 -12.09 3.13
C ASN A 16 -0.24 -11.50 4.52
N ILE A 17 -0.84 -10.31 4.53
CA ILE A 17 -1.21 -9.58 5.74
C ILE A 17 -2.71 -9.33 5.85
N GLY A 18 -3.20 -9.20 7.08
CA GLY A 18 -4.52 -8.61 7.32
C GLY A 18 -4.52 -7.09 7.19
N SER A 19 -5.68 -6.46 7.41
CA SER A 19 -5.82 -5.00 7.36
C SER A 19 -5.09 -4.25 8.48
N ARG A 20 -4.82 -4.91 9.62
CA ARG A 20 -4.29 -4.29 10.84
C ARG A 20 -2.95 -3.59 10.69
N PRO A 21 -1.93 -4.18 10.04
CA PRO A 21 -0.64 -3.51 9.88
C PRO A 21 -0.72 -2.20 9.09
N ILE A 22 -1.69 -2.06 8.18
CA ILE A 22 -1.85 -0.85 7.37
C ILE A 22 -2.51 0.26 8.18
N TYR A 23 -3.69 0.00 8.76
CA TYR A 23 -4.39 1.06 9.50
C TYR A 23 -3.67 1.45 10.80
N ASN A 24 -2.95 0.52 11.45
CA ASN A 24 -2.16 0.85 12.64
C ASN A 24 -0.95 1.72 12.28
N ALA A 25 -0.22 1.38 11.22
CA ALA A 25 0.95 2.15 10.79
C ALA A 25 0.55 3.58 10.40
N CYS A 26 -0.52 3.72 9.62
CA CYS A 26 -0.97 5.03 9.14
C CYS A 26 -1.87 5.80 10.12
N GLY A 27 -2.16 5.25 11.32
CA GLY A 27 -3.04 5.89 12.30
C GLY A 27 -4.49 6.04 11.86
N PHE A 28 -4.99 5.15 11.00
CA PHE A 28 -6.36 5.19 10.53
C PHE A 28 -7.32 4.52 11.51
N TYR A 29 -8.53 5.07 11.61
CA TYR A 29 -9.63 4.35 12.26
C TYR A 29 -9.94 3.06 11.50
N VAL A 30 -10.05 1.96 12.25
CA VAL A 30 -10.36 0.63 11.71
C VAL A 30 -11.63 0.64 10.83
N THR A 31 -12.65 1.40 11.22
CA THR A 31 -13.91 1.53 10.47
C THR A 31 -13.69 2.21 9.12
N SER A 32 -12.90 3.30 9.08
CA SER A 32 -12.59 4.02 7.85
C SER A 32 -11.83 3.13 6.87
N TYR A 33 -10.78 2.47 7.36
CA TYR A 33 -10.00 1.54 6.54
C TYR A 33 -10.86 0.41 5.99
N ASN A 34 -11.68 -0.22 6.84
CA ASN A 34 -12.58 -1.29 6.41
C ASN A 34 -13.61 -0.84 5.38
N ASN A 35 -14.10 0.41 5.47
CA ASN A 35 -15.01 0.96 4.47
C ASN A 35 -14.30 1.15 3.11
N TRP A 36 -13.05 1.60 3.09
CA TRP A 36 -12.24 1.66 1.87
C TRP A 36 -11.96 0.26 1.31
N ARG A 37 -11.45 -0.66 2.14
CA ARG A 37 -11.12 -2.05 1.75
C ARG A 37 -12.32 -2.83 1.22
N LYS A 38 -13.53 -2.55 1.71
CA LYS A 38 -14.77 -3.21 1.25
C LYS A 38 -15.46 -2.46 0.11
N GLY A 39 -14.89 -1.35 -0.37
CA GLY A 39 -15.49 -0.53 -1.43
C GLY A 39 -16.75 0.24 -1.01
N ARG A 40 -17.08 0.28 0.29
CA ARG A 40 -18.20 1.08 0.85
C ARG A 40 -17.90 2.57 0.79
N SER A 41 -16.62 2.93 0.93
CA SER A 41 -16.12 4.26 0.59
C SER A 41 -15.16 4.14 -0.59
N LYS A 42 -15.50 4.79 -1.70
CA LYS A 42 -14.75 4.70 -2.95
C LYS A 42 -13.51 5.60 -2.97
N THR A 43 -13.46 6.59 -2.09
CA THR A 43 -12.42 7.61 -2.06
C THR A 43 -11.77 7.69 -0.69
N MET A 44 -10.45 7.81 -0.70
CA MET A 44 -9.63 8.15 0.45
C MET A 44 -9.20 9.61 0.28
N ASN A 45 -9.17 10.38 1.37
CA ASN A 45 -8.75 11.77 1.28
C ASN A 45 -7.23 11.86 0.97
N ILE A 46 -6.77 13.05 0.59
CA ILE A 46 -5.36 13.26 0.23
C ILE A 46 -4.41 12.97 1.39
N HIS A 47 -4.75 13.36 2.62
CA HIS A 47 -3.92 13.12 3.79
C HIS A 47 -3.70 11.64 4.07
N ALA A 48 -4.71 10.80 3.86
CA ALA A 48 -4.59 9.36 4.03
C ALA A 48 -3.78 8.71 2.89
N HIS A 49 -3.85 9.23 1.65
CA HIS A 49 -2.92 8.82 0.59
C HIS A 49 -1.47 9.17 0.95
N GLU A 50 -1.23 10.40 1.40
CA GLU A 50 0.10 10.86 1.82
C GLU A 50 0.62 10.09 3.03
N ALA A 51 -0.24 9.72 3.98
CA ALA A 51 0.15 8.88 5.12
C ALA A 51 0.63 7.49 4.67
N VAL A 52 -0.08 6.84 3.73
CA VAL A 52 0.38 5.55 3.17
C VAL A 52 1.69 5.73 2.41
N LYS A 53 1.83 6.79 1.62
CA LYS A 53 3.08 7.12 0.93
C LYS A 53 4.24 7.33 1.91
N ALA A 54 4.06 8.11 2.97
CA ALA A 54 5.11 8.49 3.89
C ALA A 54 5.48 7.41 4.91
N ILE A 55 4.53 6.58 5.33
CA ILE A 55 4.74 5.56 6.38
C ILE A 55 5.02 4.17 5.80
N ILE A 56 4.39 3.84 4.68
CA ILE A 56 4.51 2.51 4.05
C ILE A 56 5.35 2.58 2.77
N GLY A 57 5.58 3.76 2.19
CA GLY A 57 6.37 3.90 0.96
C GLY A 57 5.59 3.57 -0.32
N ILE A 58 4.28 3.31 -0.22
CA ILE A 58 3.41 2.94 -1.35
C ILE A 58 2.62 4.15 -1.84
N ASN A 59 2.65 4.39 -3.16
CA ASN A 59 1.80 5.39 -3.79
C ASN A 59 0.49 4.75 -4.26
N LEU A 60 -0.58 4.89 -3.46
CA LEU A 60 -1.89 4.31 -3.77
C LEU A 60 -2.50 4.89 -5.07
N TYR A 61 -2.32 6.17 -5.34
CA TYR A 61 -2.88 6.79 -6.55
C TYR A 61 -2.25 6.20 -7.82
N LYS A 62 -0.91 6.13 -7.86
CA LYS A 62 -0.19 5.50 -8.97
C LYS A 62 -0.50 3.99 -9.05
N SER A 63 -0.65 3.33 -7.90
CA SER A 63 -1.06 1.92 -7.84
C SER A 63 -2.43 1.68 -8.49
N GLN A 64 -3.40 2.56 -8.24
CA GLN A 64 -4.70 2.52 -8.89
C GLN A 64 -4.63 2.80 -10.40
N GLN A 65 -3.73 3.66 -10.86
CA GLN A 65 -3.55 3.93 -12.29
C GLN A 65 -2.98 2.72 -13.04
N GLU A 66 -1.95 2.10 -12.46
CA GLU A 66 -1.19 0.99 -13.06
C GLU A 66 -1.81 -0.39 -12.81
N GLY A 67 -2.72 -0.50 -11.83
CA GLY A 67 -3.31 -1.77 -11.40
C GLY A 67 -2.32 -2.70 -10.67
N LYS A 68 -1.29 -2.12 -10.05
CA LYS A 68 -0.18 -2.82 -9.38
C LYS A 68 0.20 -2.09 -8.11
N ILE A 69 0.94 -2.73 -7.20
CA ILE A 69 1.50 -2.10 -6.01
C ILE A 69 2.75 -1.31 -6.42
N ILE A 70 2.68 0.01 -6.29
CA ILE A 70 3.77 0.92 -6.65
C ILE A 70 4.44 1.45 -5.38
N VAL A 71 5.62 0.92 -5.09
CA VAL A 71 6.50 1.43 -4.03
C VAL A 71 7.37 2.53 -4.62
N ILE A 72 7.35 3.71 -4.01
CA ILE A 72 8.14 4.87 -4.45
C ILE A 72 9.29 5.22 -3.51
N ASN A 73 9.21 4.77 -2.25
CA ASN A 73 10.28 4.90 -1.27
C ASN A 73 10.63 3.51 -0.75
N LYS A 74 11.74 2.97 -1.24
CA LYS A 74 12.18 1.61 -0.91
C LYS A 74 12.54 1.49 0.57
N ASP A 75 13.27 2.44 1.12
CA ASP A 75 13.76 2.37 2.51
C ASP A 75 12.61 2.41 3.51
N VAL A 76 11.63 3.29 3.30
CA VAL A 76 10.41 3.36 4.11
C VAL A 76 9.62 2.06 3.99
N PHE A 77 9.46 1.54 2.77
CA PHE A 77 8.75 0.29 2.55
C PHE A 77 9.44 -0.89 3.24
N GLU A 78 10.76 -1.06 3.09
CA GLU A 78 11.50 -2.14 3.74
C GLU A 78 11.47 -2.02 5.27
N ALA A 79 11.58 -0.80 5.81
CA ALA A 79 11.45 -0.55 7.25
C ALA A 79 10.07 -0.97 7.79
N TRP A 80 8.98 -0.64 7.10
CA TRP A 80 7.65 -1.10 7.47
C TRP A 80 7.50 -2.62 7.26
N TYR A 81 7.95 -3.14 6.12
CA TYR A 81 7.78 -4.53 5.72
C TYR A 81 8.45 -5.51 6.68
N THR A 82 9.64 -5.16 7.18
CA THR A 82 10.38 -5.96 8.17
C THR A 82 9.68 -6.05 9.53
N THR A 83 8.71 -5.17 9.83
CA THR A 83 7.89 -5.27 11.05
C THR A 83 6.76 -6.29 10.93
N LEU A 84 6.51 -6.84 9.73
CA LEU A 84 5.42 -7.76 9.46
C LEU A 84 5.82 -9.21 9.79
N PRO A 85 5.24 -9.84 10.82
CA PRO A 85 5.69 -11.14 11.32
C PRO A 85 5.43 -12.32 10.37
N SER A 86 4.61 -12.13 9.33
CA SER A 86 4.17 -13.19 8.42
C SER A 86 4.31 -12.82 6.94
N ALA A 87 5.03 -11.73 6.64
CA ALA A 87 5.23 -11.30 5.27
C ALA A 87 6.22 -12.24 4.55
N PRO A 88 5.98 -12.55 3.26
CA PRO A 88 6.88 -13.39 2.47
C PRO A 88 8.24 -12.68 2.24
N SER A 89 9.22 -13.37 1.68
CA SER A 89 10.46 -12.69 1.26
C SER A 89 10.17 -11.70 0.13
N LEU A 90 10.80 -10.52 0.13
CA LEU A 90 10.68 -9.55 -0.97
C LEU A 90 11.09 -10.17 -2.31
N ALA A 91 12.08 -11.07 -2.32
CA ALA A 91 12.52 -11.76 -3.52
C ALA A 91 11.49 -12.78 -4.06
N SER A 92 10.49 -13.14 -3.27
CA SER A 92 9.41 -14.06 -3.67
C SER A 92 8.13 -13.36 -4.12
N LEU A 93 8.10 -12.02 -4.08
CA LEU A 93 6.96 -11.25 -4.53
C LEU A 93 6.86 -11.28 -6.07
N ASP A 94 5.64 -11.44 -6.57
CA ASP A 94 5.38 -11.43 -8.00
C ASP A 94 5.61 -10.02 -8.59
N SER A 95 6.65 -9.89 -9.42
CA SER A 95 7.00 -8.64 -10.11
C SER A 95 5.95 -8.18 -11.13
N SER A 96 4.98 -9.03 -11.47
CA SER A 96 3.85 -8.65 -12.34
C SER A 96 2.87 -7.71 -11.63
N VAL A 97 2.75 -7.82 -10.29
CA VAL A 97 1.84 -7.04 -9.44
C VAL A 97 2.55 -6.07 -8.49
N PHE A 98 3.86 -6.19 -8.32
CA PHE A 98 4.66 -5.37 -7.42
C PHE A 98 5.82 -4.70 -8.17
N GLN A 99 5.99 -3.39 -7.98
CA GLN A 99 7.08 -2.64 -8.60
C GLN A 99 7.63 -1.58 -7.63
N ILE A 100 8.96 -1.56 -7.49
CA ILE A 100 9.69 -0.46 -6.85
C ILE A 100 10.15 0.49 -7.94
N ILE A 101 9.65 1.72 -7.90
CA ILE A 101 10.05 2.79 -8.80
C ILE A 101 10.88 3.76 -7.96
N PRO A 102 12.17 3.98 -8.25
CA PRO A 102 12.92 5.03 -7.59
C PRO A 102 12.18 6.35 -7.83
N GLU A 103 11.90 7.11 -6.76
CA GLU A 103 11.39 8.47 -6.92
C GLU A 103 12.45 9.21 -7.76
N HIS A 104 12.15 9.45 -9.04
CA HIS A 104 13.02 10.26 -9.88
C HIS A 104 13.10 11.61 -9.17
N THR A 105 14.28 11.93 -8.62
CA THR A 105 14.66 13.28 -8.30
C THR A 105 14.44 14.08 -9.57
N ALA A 106 13.37 14.88 -9.60
CA ALA A 106 13.22 15.86 -10.64
C ALA A 106 14.46 16.74 -10.55
N ALA A 107 15.29 16.68 -11.60
CA ALA A 107 16.41 17.57 -11.81
C ALA A 107 15.92 19.00 -12.03
#